data_AF-A0A1G3L284-F1
#
_entry.id   AF-A0A1G3L284-F1
#
_cell.length_a   1.000
_cell.length_b   1.000
_cell.length_c   1.000
_cell.angle_alpha   90.00
_cell.angle_beta   90.00
_cell.angle_gamma   90.00
#
_symmetry.space_group_name_H-M   'P 1'
#
loop_
_entity.id
_entity.type
_entity.pdbx_description
1 polymer ?
#
loop_
_entity_poly.entity_id
_entity_poly.type
_entity_poly.pdbx_seq_one_letter_code
_entity_poly.pdbx_strand_id
1 'polypeptide(L)'
;MSKAGSEYRAGDYESAVATLAAATVDENDYLDLAYLLGLCYARLHRFDEALLYLEQVVTQGEGDARALQCRLTLAYVYAATGRSKLAEYELTKLMESSLETPQVYSALGHATWKQGRLDEGLSWYSKALKLDPENPTALNGYGYLLACAGKDLDKAVSCCRKALNSDPGNPVYADSLGWVYLKLGRLPEAGSYLRAAAKTLHDNDELQEHLAAFEKAVPLR
;
A
#
# COMPACT_ATOMS: atom_id res chain seq x y z
N MET A 1 9.77 -23.28 -15.53
CA MET A 1 9.49 -22.43 -14.34
C MET A 1 10.74 -21.94 -13.59
N SER A 2 11.80 -22.74 -13.41
CA SER A 2 12.97 -22.34 -12.59
C SER A 2 13.69 -21.06 -13.05
N LYS A 3 13.83 -20.84 -14.36
CA LYS A 3 14.42 -19.62 -14.95
C LYS A 3 13.59 -18.37 -14.62
N ALA A 4 12.29 -18.37 -14.97
CA ALA A 4 11.38 -17.27 -14.67
C ALA A 4 11.30 -16.94 -13.17
N GLY A 5 11.27 -17.96 -12.31
CA GLY A 5 11.32 -17.75 -10.85
C GLY A 5 12.63 -17.10 -10.39
N SER A 6 13.75 -17.38 -11.05
CA SER A 6 15.03 -16.71 -10.78
C SER A 6 15.03 -15.26 -11.24
N GLU A 7 14.49 -14.98 -12.42
CA GLU A 7 14.35 -13.62 -12.98
C GLU A 7 13.46 -12.76 -12.07
N TYR A 8 12.32 -13.31 -11.61
CA TYR A 8 11.45 -12.65 -10.63
C TYR A 8 12.20 -12.30 -9.33
N ARG A 9 12.95 -13.24 -8.76
CA ARG A 9 13.74 -12.99 -7.54
C ARG A 9 14.85 -11.97 -7.74
N ALA A 10 15.39 -11.86 -8.95
CA ALA A 10 16.36 -10.83 -9.32
C ALA A 10 15.71 -9.46 -9.57
N GLY A 11 14.38 -9.36 -9.58
CA GLY A 11 13.64 -8.15 -9.90
C GLY A 11 13.52 -7.85 -11.39
N ASP A 12 13.95 -8.79 -12.26
CA ASP A 12 13.82 -8.67 -13.71
C ASP A 12 12.45 -9.21 -14.16
N TYR A 13 11.41 -8.45 -13.83
CA TYR A 13 10.03 -8.85 -14.06
C TYR A 13 9.66 -8.91 -15.55
N GLU A 14 10.26 -8.07 -16.40
CA GLU A 14 10.01 -8.10 -17.84
C GLU A 14 10.57 -9.37 -18.48
N SER A 15 11.81 -9.76 -18.15
CA SER A 15 12.36 -11.03 -18.62
C SER A 15 11.57 -12.23 -18.08
N ALA A 16 11.15 -12.17 -16.81
CA ALA A 16 10.32 -13.21 -16.22
C ALA A 16 9.00 -13.37 -17.00
N VAL A 17 8.32 -12.26 -17.33
CA VAL A 17 7.10 -12.27 -18.16
C VAL A 17 7.37 -12.85 -19.54
N ALA A 18 8.45 -12.45 -20.21
CA ALA A 18 8.80 -12.97 -21.53
C ALA A 18 9.08 -14.47 -21.50
N THR A 19 9.82 -14.95 -20.49
CA THR A 19 10.09 -16.38 -20.28
C THR A 19 8.80 -17.16 -20.02
N LEU A 20 7.89 -16.64 -19.21
CA LEU A 20 6.61 -17.27 -18.88
C LEU A 20 5.66 -17.30 -20.08
N ALA A 21 5.56 -16.21 -20.86
CA ALA A 21 4.70 -16.12 -22.03
C ALA A 21 5.13 -17.08 -23.17
N ALA A 22 6.42 -17.40 -23.25
CA ALA A 22 6.95 -18.39 -24.20
C ALA A 22 6.84 -19.83 -23.70
N ALA A 23 6.48 -20.05 -22.43
CA ALA A 23 6.39 -21.38 -21.85
C ALA A 23 5.13 -22.10 -22.34
N THR A 24 5.29 -23.36 -22.72
CA THR A 24 4.17 -24.30 -22.89
C THR A 24 4.07 -25.13 -21.62
N VAL A 25 2.98 -24.96 -20.88
CA VAL A 25 2.68 -25.67 -19.63
C VAL A 25 1.46 -26.55 -19.84
N ASP A 26 1.38 -27.66 -19.12
CA ASP A 26 0.17 -28.47 -19.06
C ASP A 26 -0.87 -27.84 -18.13
N GLU A 27 -2.05 -28.44 -18.02
CA GLU A 27 -3.13 -27.94 -17.16
C GLU A 27 -2.75 -27.94 -15.67
N ASN A 28 -1.88 -28.85 -15.23
CA ASN A 28 -1.50 -28.97 -13.83
C ASN A 28 -0.53 -27.86 -13.41
N ASP A 29 0.36 -27.44 -14.32
CA ASP A 29 1.37 -26.40 -14.08
C ASP A 29 0.87 -24.97 -14.42
N TYR A 30 -0.33 -24.86 -15.01
CA TYR A 30 -0.88 -23.56 -15.42
C TYR A 30 -1.05 -22.59 -14.24
N LEU A 31 -1.47 -23.09 -13.07
CA LEU A 31 -1.62 -22.24 -11.88
C LEU A 31 -0.30 -21.65 -11.38
N ASP A 32 0.81 -22.38 -11.50
CA ASP A 32 2.12 -21.85 -11.15
C ASP A 32 2.57 -20.74 -12.12
N LEU A 33 2.23 -20.90 -13.40
CA LEU A 33 2.49 -19.90 -14.42
C LEU A 33 1.66 -18.64 -14.17
N ALA A 34 0.35 -18.80 -13.94
CA ALA A 34 -0.55 -17.70 -13.60
C ALA A 34 -0.10 -16.98 -12.33
N TYR A 35 0.29 -17.73 -11.30
CA TYR A 35 0.83 -17.19 -10.05
C TYR A 35 2.03 -16.25 -10.30
N LEU A 36 3.06 -16.73 -11.01
CA LEU A 36 4.24 -15.91 -11.28
C LEU A 36 3.96 -14.74 -12.22
N LEU A 37 3.14 -14.93 -13.27
CA LEU A 37 2.76 -13.85 -14.19
C LEU A 37 2.00 -12.74 -13.45
N GLY A 38 1.01 -13.11 -12.64
CA GLY A 38 0.21 -12.17 -11.85
C GLY A 38 1.08 -11.32 -10.93
N LEU A 39 2.05 -11.95 -10.24
CA LEU A 39 3.01 -11.21 -9.42
C LEU A 39 3.91 -10.29 -10.25
N CYS A 40 4.46 -10.75 -11.38
CA CYS A 40 5.30 -9.92 -12.24
C CYS A 40 4.55 -8.69 -12.76
N TYR A 41 3.34 -8.88 -13.29
CA TYR A 41 2.52 -7.78 -13.80
C TYR A 41 2.16 -6.78 -12.71
N ALA A 42 1.86 -7.23 -11.49
CA ALA A 42 1.63 -6.33 -10.35
C ALA A 42 2.88 -5.49 -10.03
N ARG A 43 4.08 -6.08 -10.07
CA ARG A 43 5.36 -5.38 -9.85
C ARG A 43 5.70 -4.39 -10.98
N LEU A 44 5.20 -4.66 -12.19
CA LEU A 44 5.33 -3.79 -13.35
C LEU A 44 4.23 -2.71 -13.44
N HIS A 45 3.33 -2.64 -12.44
CA HIS A 45 2.15 -1.76 -12.46
C HIS A 45 1.20 -2.00 -13.65
N ARG A 46 1.29 -3.17 -14.28
CA ARG A 46 0.40 -3.63 -15.35
C ARG A 46 -0.82 -4.30 -14.74
N PHE A 47 -1.66 -3.47 -14.14
CA PHE A 47 -2.70 -3.93 -13.20
C PHE A 47 -3.81 -4.75 -13.87
N ASP A 48 -4.18 -4.46 -15.10
CA ASP A 48 -5.24 -5.21 -15.79
C ASP A 48 -4.79 -6.65 -16.09
N GLU A 49 -3.56 -6.83 -16.55
CA GLU A 49 -2.97 -8.16 -16.74
C GLU A 49 -2.74 -8.87 -15.40
N ALA A 50 -2.30 -8.15 -14.37
CA ALA A 50 -2.11 -8.73 -13.04
C ALA A 50 -3.40 -9.36 -12.51
N LEU A 51 -4.53 -8.64 -12.62
CA LEU A 51 -5.83 -9.14 -12.18
C LEU A 51 -6.23 -10.43 -12.88
N LEU A 52 -6.08 -10.47 -14.21
CA LEU A 52 -6.43 -11.64 -15.01
C LEU A 52 -5.81 -12.93 -14.46
N TYR A 53 -4.53 -12.90 -14.13
CA TYR A 53 -3.82 -14.09 -13.65
C TYR A 53 -4.00 -14.32 -12.14
N LEU A 54 -3.99 -13.27 -11.33
CA LEU A 54 -4.15 -13.39 -9.87
C LEU A 54 -5.54 -13.91 -9.49
N GLU A 55 -6.60 -13.45 -10.18
CA GLU A 55 -7.98 -13.89 -9.94
C GLU A 55 -8.16 -15.39 -10.24
N GLN A 56 -7.47 -15.92 -11.26
CA GLN A 56 -7.48 -17.36 -11.56
C GLN A 56 -6.88 -18.18 -10.42
N VAL A 57 -5.75 -17.74 -9.87
CA VAL A 57 -5.07 -18.46 -8.76
C VAL A 57 -5.95 -18.51 -7.52
N VAL A 58 -6.56 -17.39 -7.13
CA VAL A 58 -7.39 -17.35 -5.90
C VAL A 58 -8.73 -18.08 -6.06
N THR A 59 -9.22 -18.25 -7.29
CA THR A 59 -10.46 -18.98 -7.59
C THR A 59 -10.26 -20.49 -7.51
N GLN A 60 -9.09 -21.00 -7.89
CA GLN A 60 -8.82 -22.44 -7.91
C GLN A 60 -8.04 -22.96 -6.68
N GLY A 61 -7.26 -22.11 -6.02
CA GLY A 61 -6.35 -22.49 -4.94
C GLY A 61 -6.81 -22.09 -3.54
N GLU A 62 -8.04 -22.40 -3.13
CA GLU A 62 -8.50 -22.03 -1.78
C GLU A 62 -7.59 -22.58 -0.66
N GLY A 63 -7.01 -21.70 0.15
CA GLY A 63 -6.29 -22.04 1.38
C GLY A 63 -4.80 -22.39 1.24
N ASP A 64 -4.21 -22.34 0.03
CA ASP A 64 -2.77 -22.53 -0.15
C ASP A 64 -1.96 -21.22 0.00
N ALA A 65 -0.66 -21.32 0.29
CA ALA A 65 0.19 -20.16 0.53
C ALA A 65 0.31 -19.21 -0.69
N ARG A 66 0.23 -19.76 -1.91
CA ARG A 66 0.30 -18.97 -3.16
C ARG A 66 -0.97 -18.14 -3.32
N ALA A 67 -2.13 -18.72 -3.09
CA ALA A 67 -3.40 -18.02 -3.12
C ALA A 67 -3.46 -16.93 -2.05
N LEU A 68 -2.98 -17.18 -0.82
CA LEU A 68 -2.88 -16.13 0.19
C LEU A 68 -1.98 -14.97 -0.28
N GLN A 69 -0.83 -15.26 -0.90
CA GLN A 69 0.02 -14.22 -1.48
C GLN A 69 -0.67 -13.47 -2.64
N CYS A 70 -1.41 -14.17 -3.50
CA CYS A 70 -2.19 -13.57 -4.57
C CYS A 70 -3.30 -12.67 -4.02
N ARG A 71 -4.03 -13.07 -2.98
CA ARG A 71 -5.05 -12.23 -2.34
C ARG A 71 -4.46 -10.94 -1.79
N LEU A 72 -3.30 -11.01 -1.14
CA LEU A 72 -2.61 -9.80 -0.67
C LEU A 72 -2.19 -8.88 -1.83
N THR A 73 -1.76 -9.48 -2.94
CA THR A 73 -1.36 -8.74 -4.14
C THR A 73 -2.58 -8.14 -4.86
N LEU A 74 -3.69 -8.87 -4.97
CA LEU A 74 -4.97 -8.36 -5.45
C LEU A 74 -5.45 -7.19 -4.60
N ALA A 75 -5.36 -7.29 -3.27
CA ALA A 75 -5.72 -6.20 -2.38
C ALA A 75 -4.89 -4.93 -2.66
N TYR A 76 -3.58 -5.08 -2.89
CA TYR A 76 -2.71 -3.98 -3.32
C TYR A 76 -3.16 -3.39 -4.67
N VAL A 77 -3.38 -4.23 -5.68
CA VAL A 77 -3.80 -3.78 -7.03
C VAL A 77 -5.15 -3.08 -6.98
N TYR A 78 -6.13 -3.62 -6.27
CA TYR A 78 -7.44 -3.00 -6.08
C TYR A 78 -7.33 -1.67 -5.34
N ALA A 79 -6.50 -1.57 -4.29
CA ALA A 79 -6.27 -0.31 -3.59
C ALA A 79 -5.62 0.74 -4.50
N ALA A 80 -4.59 0.37 -5.27
CA ALA A 80 -3.89 1.26 -6.20
C ALA A 80 -4.79 1.77 -7.33
N THR A 81 -5.85 1.04 -7.66
CA THR A 81 -6.82 1.38 -8.72
C THR A 81 -8.14 1.92 -8.17
N GLY A 82 -8.18 2.34 -6.90
CA GLY A 82 -9.34 2.97 -6.27
C GLY A 82 -10.50 2.02 -5.94
N ARG A 83 -10.33 0.70 -6.13
CA ARG A 83 -11.33 -0.35 -5.86
C ARG A 83 -11.27 -0.81 -4.41
N SER A 84 -11.40 0.12 -3.48
CA SER A 84 -11.20 -0.10 -2.02
C SER A 84 -12.11 -1.18 -1.41
N LYS A 85 -13.33 -1.37 -1.91
CA LYS A 85 -14.24 -2.46 -1.48
C LYS A 85 -13.71 -3.85 -1.84
N LEU A 86 -13.15 -4.01 -3.05
CA LEU A 86 -12.55 -5.29 -3.47
C LEU A 86 -11.24 -5.54 -2.73
N ALA A 87 -10.46 -4.49 -2.45
CA ALA A 87 -9.28 -4.60 -1.63
C ALA A 87 -9.60 -5.13 -0.22
N GLU A 88 -10.61 -4.56 0.43
CA GLU A 88 -11.08 -5.04 1.74
C GLU A 88 -11.58 -6.48 1.68
N TYR A 89 -12.36 -6.84 0.66
CA TYR A 89 -12.86 -8.21 0.49
C TYR A 89 -11.72 -9.24 0.51
N GLU A 90 -10.67 -9.01 -0.29
CA GLU A 90 -9.51 -9.93 -0.33
C GLU A 90 -8.75 -9.97 1.00
N LEU A 91 -8.62 -8.83 1.68
CA LEU A 91 -7.98 -8.77 3.00
C LEU A 91 -8.79 -9.48 4.09
N THR A 92 -10.12 -9.42 4.02
CA THR A 92 -11.00 -10.18 4.93
C THR A 92 -10.85 -11.67 4.68
N LYS A 93 -10.70 -12.12 3.43
CA LYS A 93 -10.42 -13.54 3.11
C LYS A 93 -9.09 -14.02 3.68
N LEU A 94 -8.07 -13.16 3.73
CA LEU A 94 -6.81 -13.45 4.43
C LEU A 94 -7.01 -13.63 5.94
N MET A 95 -7.80 -12.75 6.55
CA MET A 95 -8.15 -12.84 7.97
C MET A 95 -8.94 -14.12 8.29
N GLU A 96 -9.90 -14.50 7.46
CA GLU A 96 -10.65 -15.77 7.58
C GLU A 96 -9.73 -16.99 7.51
N SER A 97 -8.61 -16.88 6.79
CA SER A 97 -7.56 -17.89 6.69
C SER A 97 -6.53 -17.81 7.83
N SER A 98 -6.81 -17.04 8.89
CA SER A 98 -5.93 -16.79 10.04
C SER A 98 -4.60 -16.09 9.72
N LEU A 99 -4.47 -15.45 8.53
CA LEU A 99 -3.29 -14.65 8.19
C LEU A 99 -3.41 -13.24 8.79
N GLU A 100 -3.15 -13.13 10.08
CA GLU A 100 -3.20 -11.87 10.82
C GLU A 100 -1.80 -11.25 10.94
N THR A 101 -1.45 -10.35 10.03
CA THR A 101 -0.14 -9.68 10.01
C THR A 101 -0.29 -8.16 10.08
N PRO A 102 0.74 -7.43 10.55
CA PRO A 102 0.73 -5.96 10.50
C PRO A 102 0.44 -5.41 9.10
N GLN A 103 0.87 -6.11 8.06
CA GLN A 103 0.65 -5.75 6.66
C GLN A 103 -0.83 -5.87 6.28
N VAL A 104 -1.49 -6.98 6.62
CA VAL A 104 -2.93 -7.18 6.35
C VAL A 104 -3.76 -6.15 7.13
N TYR A 105 -3.45 -5.93 8.40
CA TYR A 105 -4.14 -4.91 9.21
C TYR A 105 -3.91 -3.48 8.68
N SER A 106 -2.70 -3.14 8.27
CA SER A 106 -2.43 -1.81 7.69
C SER A 106 -3.16 -1.60 6.36
N ALA A 107 -3.23 -2.63 5.52
CA ALA A 107 -3.96 -2.58 4.26
C ALA A 107 -5.47 -2.46 4.49
N LEU A 108 -6.04 -3.13 5.49
CA LEU A 108 -7.44 -2.95 5.91
C LEU A 108 -7.68 -1.53 6.42
N GLY A 109 -6.74 -0.99 7.20
CA GLY A 109 -6.79 0.40 7.67
C GLY A 109 -6.89 1.40 6.52
N HIS A 110 -6.04 1.23 5.50
CA HIS A 110 -6.08 2.05 4.30
C HIS A 110 -7.39 1.87 3.50
N ALA A 111 -7.79 0.61 3.24
CA ALA A 111 -8.96 0.31 2.43
C ALA A 111 -10.28 0.83 3.05
N THR A 112 -10.44 0.71 4.37
CA THR A 112 -11.61 1.22 5.09
C THR A 112 -11.63 2.76 5.13
N TRP A 113 -10.48 3.41 5.34
CA TRP A 113 -10.38 4.87 5.26
C TRP A 113 -10.74 5.41 3.87
N LYS A 114 -10.24 4.80 2.79
CA LYS A 114 -10.62 5.15 1.41
C LYS A 114 -12.12 5.01 1.12
N GLN A 115 -12.85 4.25 1.94
CA GLN A 115 -14.31 4.13 1.87
C GLN A 115 -15.04 5.13 2.79
N GLY A 116 -14.33 6.06 3.42
CA GLY A 116 -14.88 7.04 4.36
C GLY A 116 -15.07 6.52 5.79
N ARG A 117 -14.67 5.27 6.08
CA ARG A 117 -14.79 4.66 7.42
C ARG A 117 -13.55 4.92 8.27
N LEU A 118 -13.40 6.18 8.66
CA LEU A 118 -12.18 6.68 9.33
C LEU A 118 -11.90 6.01 10.69
N ASP A 119 -12.91 5.82 11.55
CA ASP A 119 -12.70 5.20 12.86
C ASP A 119 -12.33 3.71 12.76
N GLU A 120 -12.88 2.99 11.78
CA GLU A 120 -12.46 1.61 11.48
C GLU A 120 -11.01 1.57 10.99
N GLY A 121 -10.62 2.50 10.12
CA GLY A 121 -9.25 2.65 9.66
C GLY A 121 -8.25 2.81 10.81
N LEU A 122 -8.55 3.71 11.76
CA LEU A 122 -7.75 3.91 12.97
C LEU A 122 -7.67 2.64 13.84
N SER A 123 -8.78 1.90 13.95
CA SER A 123 -8.82 0.63 14.70
C SER A 123 -7.90 -0.43 14.08
N TRP A 124 -7.93 -0.57 12.75
CA TRP A 124 -7.08 -1.54 12.03
C TRP A 124 -5.60 -1.20 12.16
N TYR A 125 -5.20 0.05 11.95
CA TYR A 125 -3.81 0.46 12.18
C TYR A 125 -3.38 0.28 13.64
N SER A 126 -4.28 0.52 14.60
CA SER A 126 -3.98 0.24 16.01
C SER A 126 -3.72 -1.25 16.25
N LYS A 127 -4.46 -2.16 15.60
CA LYS A 127 -4.17 -3.61 15.65
C LYS A 127 -2.83 -3.96 15.03
N ALA A 128 -2.49 -3.36 13.88
CA ALA A 128 -1.18 -3.54 13.26
C ALA A 128 -0.04 -3.15 14.23
N LEU A 129 -0.15 -1.99 14.87
CA LEU A 129 0.84 -1.49 15.84
C LEU A 129 0.87 -2.26 17.17
N LYS A 130 -0.18 -3.01 17.52
CA LYS A 130 -0.14 -3.94 18.65
C LYS A 130 0.72 -5.17 18.35
N LEU A 131 0.72 -5.63 17.10
CA LEU A 131 1.55 -6.75 16.66
C LEU A 131 2.99 -6.33 16.43
N ASP A 132 3.21 -5.18 15.78
CA ASP A 132 4.52 -4.62 15.51
C ASP A 132 4.52 -3.10 15.75
N PRO A 133 4.93 -2.65 16.94
CA PRO A 133 4.91 -1.24 17.33
C PRO A 133 5.80 -0.32 16.48
N GLU A 134 6.81 -0.88 15.80
CA GLU A 134 7.76 -0.12 15.00
C GLU A 134 7.53 -0.33 13.49
N ASN A 135 6.40 -0.93 13.12
CA ASN A 135 6.03 -1.12 11.72
C ASN A 135 5.88 0.24 11.01
N PRO A 136 6.73 0.58 10.03
CA PRO A 136 6.75 1.93 9.48
C PRO A 136 5.50 2.26 8.66
N THR A 137 4.94 1.28 7.94
CA THR A 137 3.70 1.46 7.18
C THR A 137 2.50 1.69 8.10
N ALA A 138 2.40 0.92 9.19
CA ALA A 138 1.34 1.10 10.17
C ALA A 138 1.48 2.43 10.93
N LEU A 139 2.71 2.80 11.31
CA LEU A 139 3.00 4.08 11.97
C LEU A 139 2.61 5.26 11.07
N ASN A 140 3.01 5.22 9.80
CA ASN A 140 2.67 6.28 8.85
C ASN A 140 1.16 6.40 8.66
N GLY A 141 0.48 5.29 8.34
CA GLY A 141 -0.96 5.28 8.10
C GLY A 141 -1.76 5.71 9.32
N TYR A 142 -1.38 5.24 10.52
CA TYR A 142 -2.02 5.66 11.76
C TYR A 142 -1.85 7.15 12.04
N GLY A 143 -0.62 7.67 11.93
CA GLY A 143 -0.33 9.08 12.16
C GLY A 143 -1.05 9.98 11.14
N TYR A 144 -1.07 9.59 9.87
CA TYR A 144 -1.81 10.29 8.84
C TYR A 144 -3.32 10.32 9.12
N LEU A 145 -3.95 9.19 9.46
CA LEU A 145 -5.39 9.14 9.79
C LEU A 145 -5.72 9.92 11.06
N LEU A 146 -4.83 9.94 12.07
CA LEU A 146 -5.00 10.77 13.26
C LEU A 146 -5.08 12.26 12.89
N ALA A 147 -4.21 12.72 11.98
CA ALA A 147 -4.25 14.09 11.48
C ALA A 147 -5.50 14.39 10.64
N CYS A 148 -5.94 13.46 9.79
CA CYS A 148 -7.21 13.58 9.06
C CYS A 148 -8.41 13.70 10.02
N ALA A 149 -8.37 12.97 11.14
CA ALA A 149 -9.40 13.01 12.16
C ALA A 149 -9.32 14.23 13.10
N GLY A 150 -8.22 15.00 13.06
CA GLY A 150 -7.92 16.03 14.05
C GLY A 150 -7.72 15.47 15.48
N LYS A 151 -7.37 14.19 15.61
CA LYS A 151 -7.23 13.48 16.89
C LYS A 151 -5.75 13.36 17.24
N ASP A 152 -5.36 13.78 18.44
CA ASP A 152 -4.02 13.55 19.02
C ASP A 152 -2.86 13.85 18.04
N LEU A 153 -2.78 15.11 17.60
CA LEU A 153 -1.82 15.54 16.58
C LEU A 153 -0.36 15.38 17.02
N ASP A 154 -0.08 15.42 18.32
CA ASP A 154 1.27 15.17 18.84
C ASP A 154 1.68 13.70 18.63
N LYS A 155 0.76 12.76 18.88
CA LYS A 155 0.97 11.35 18.55
C LYS A 155 1.09 11.13 17.04
N ALA A 156 0.30 11.84 16.24
CA ALA A 156 0.41 11.80 14.79
C ALA A 156 1.82 12.18 14.30
N VAL A 157 2.40 13.26 14.85
CA VAL A 157 3.78 13.68 14.55
C VAL A 157 4.77 12.60 14.95
N SER A 158 4.62 12.02 16.14
CA SER A 158 5.51 10.97 16.64
C SER A 158 5.51 9.75 15.73
N CYS A 159 4.33 9.28 15.34
CA CYS A 159 4.16 8.13 14.44
C CYS A 159 4.75 8.39 13.04
N CYS A 160 4.37 9.49 12.38
CA CYS A 160 4.89 9.80 11.03
C CYS A 160 6.40 10.06 11.05
N ARG A 161 6.94 10.68 12.11
CA ARG A 161 8.39 10.87 12.25
C ARG A 161 9.13 9.55 12.40
N LYS A 162 8.62 8.62 13.21
CA LYS A 162 9.23 7.28 13.33
C LYS A 162 9.23 6.54 11.99
N ALA A 163 8.12 6.58 11.26
CA ALA A 163 8.05 6.00 9.91
C ALA A 163 9.10 6.62 8.98
N LEU A 164 9.18 7.95 8.91
CA LEU A 164 10.17 8.65 8.08
C LEU A 164 11.61 8.37 8.54
N ASN A 165 11.88 8.21 9.84
CA ASN A 165 13.23 7.87 10.32
C ASN A 165 13.66 6.46 9.89
N SER A 166 12.72 5.54 9.71
CA SER A 166 13.03 4.18 9.24
C SER A 166 13.43 4.15 7.75
N ASP A 167 12.88 5.08 6.96
CA ASP A 167 13.20 5.27 5.55
C ASP A 167 13.18 6.78 5.23
N PRO A 168 14.30 7.49 5.46
CA PRO A 168 14.37 8.94 5.28
C PRO A 168 14.16 9.40 3.83
N GLY A 169 14.29 8.49 2.86
CA GLY A 169 14.08 8.75 1.44
C GLY A 169 12.63 8.59 0.99
N ASN A 170 11.73 8.13 1.87
CA ASN A 170 10.37 7.81 1.48
C ASN A 170 9.51 9.08 1.29
N PRO A 171 9.08 9.39 0.06
CA PRO A 171 8.33 10.62 -0.17
C PRO A 171 6.90 10.56 0.40
N VAL A 172 6.31 9.36 0.54
CA VAL A 172 4.97 9.18 1.15
C VAL A 172 5.01 9.48 2.64
N TYR A 173 6.09 9.07 3.33
CA TYR A 173 6.26 9.38 4.75
C TYR A 173 6.55 10.86 4.98
N ALA A 174 7.30 11.49 4.07
CA ALA A 174 7.52 12.92 4.10
C ALA A 174 6.21 13.69 3.89
N ASP A 175 5.40 13.32 2.90
CA ASP A 175 4.07 13.92 2.67
C ASP A 175 3.17 13.79 3.90
N SER A 176 3.04 12.58 4.44
CA SER A 176 2.21 12.31 5.63
C SER A 176 2.64 13.17 6.83
N LEU A 177 3.95 13.32 7.07
CA LEU A 177 4.46 14.20 8.13
C LEU A 177 4.20 15.69 7.82
N GLY A 178 4.33 16.10 6.56
CA GLY A 178 3.98 17.44 6.09
C GLY A 178 2.51 17.78 6.34
N TRP A 179 1.60 16.85 6.04
CA TRP A 179 0.17 16.97 6.31
C TRP A 179 -0.13 17.12 7.81
N VAL A 180 0.50 16.30 8.66
CA VAL A 180 0.35 16.42 10.11
C VAL A 180 0.79 17.80 10.60
N TYR A 181 1.93 18.30 10.11
CA TYR A 181 2.41 19.64 10.46
C TYR A 181 1.48 20.76 9.98
N LEU A 182 0.88 20.60 8.81
CA LEU A 182 -0.12 21.53 8.31
C LEU A 182 -1.33 21.58 9.24
N LYS A 183 -1.83 20.43 9.71
CA LYS A 183 -2.93 20.35 10.68
C LYS A 183 -2.59 20.98 12.03
N LEU A 184 -1.32 20.99 12.41
CA LEU A 184 -0.80 21.69 13.60
C LEU A 184 -0.60 23.21 13.38
N GLY A 185 -0.78 23.73 12.17
CA GLY A 185 -0.48 25.13 11.83
C GLY A 185 1.02 25.44 11.77
N ARG A 186 1.89 24.42 11.78
CA ARG A 186 3.35 24.56 11.68
C ARG A 186 3.76 24.67 10.21
N LEU A 187 3.40 25.81 9.61
CA LEU A 187 3.54 26.06 8.18
C LEU A 187 4.99 25.92 7.66
N PRO A 188 6.04 26.40 8.35
CA PRO A 188 7.41 26.24 7.87
C PRO A 188 7.81 24.77 7.70
N GLU A 189 7.49 23.93 8.69
CA GLU A 189 7.78 22.50 8.66
C GLU A 189 6.93 21.78 7.62
N ALA A 190 5.62 22.05 7.58
CA ALA A 190 4.71 21.49 6.60
C ALA A 190 5.21 21.73 5.17
N GLY A 191 5.54 22.99 4.84
CA GLY A 191 6.04 23.36 3.52
C GLY A 191 7.41 22.74 3.19
N SER A 192 8.25 22.45 4.17
CA SER A 192 9.52 21.74 3.95
C SER A 192 9.28 20.31 3.48
N TYR A 193 8.45 19.56 4.22
CA TYR A 193 8.19 18.15 3.95
C TYR A 193 7.33 17.92 2.71
N LEU A 194 6.26 18.70 2.51
CA LEU A 194 5.40 18.58 1.33
C LEU A 194 6.17 18.87 0.03
N ARG A 195 7.01 19.91 0.01
CA ARG A 195 7.86 20.22 -1.17
C ARG A 195 8.95 19.18 -1.39
N ALA A 196 9.45 18.54 -0.33
CA ALA A 196 10.40 17.44 -0.49
C ALA A 196 9.71 16.22 -1.15
N ALA A 197 8.51 15.85 -0.70
CA ALA A 197 7.72 14.78 -1.29
C ALA A 197 7.38 15.04 -2.76
N ALA A 198 7.05 16.29 -3.11
CA ALA A 198 6.67 16.70 -4.46
C ALA A 198 7.79 16.54 -5.52
N LYS A 199 9.06 16.45 -5.09
CA LYS A 199 10.17 16.15 -6.01
C LYS A 199 10.06 14.77 -6.63
N THR A 200 9.36 13.84 -5.98
CA THR A 200 9.23 12.45 -6.42
C THR A 200 7.79 12.14 -6.80
N LEU A 201 6.80 12.59 -6.02
CA LEU A 201 5.38 12.29 -6.18
C LEU A 201 4.64 13.36 -7.00
N HIS A 202 5.14 13.70 -8.19
CA HIS A 202 4.61 14.80 -9.00
C HIS A 202 3.14 14.60 -9.44
N ASP A 203 2.73 13.37 -9.73
CA ASP A 203 1.38 13.03 -10.22
C ASP A 203 0.51 12.33 -9.15
N ASN A 204 0.76 12.61 -7.86
CA ASN A 204 -0.03 12.04 -6.77
C ASN A 204 -1.14 13.01 -6.32
N ASP A 205 -2.40 12.63 -6.54
CA ASP A 205 -3.58 13.46 -6.22
C ASP A 205 -3.63 13.89 -4.75
N GLU A 206 -3.34 12.99 -3.80
CA GLU A 206 -3.37 13.29 -2.36
C GLU A 206 -2.34 14.35 -1.97
N LEU A 207 -1.11 14.24 -2.48
CA LEU A 207 -0.08 15.24 -2.26
C LEU A 207 -0.46 16.59 -2.89
N GLN A 208 -1.07 16.59 -4.08
CA GLN A 208 -1.54 17.83 -4.70
C GLN A 208 -2.64 18.50 -3.86
N GLU A 209 -3.55 17.72 -3.28
CA GLU A 209 -4.54 18.23 -2.33
C GLU A 209 -3.87 18.83 -1.08
N HIS A 210 -2.86 18.16 -0.52
CA HIS A 210 -2.11 18.66 0.63
C HIS A 210 -1.35 19.96 0.32
N LEU A 211 -0.73 20.06 -0.86
CA LEU A 211 -0.05 21.28 -1.33
C LEU A 211 -1.03 22.43 -1.52
N ALA A 212 -2.17 22.19 -2.16
CA ALA A 212 -3.21 23.19 -2.33
C ALA A 212 -3.78 23.68 -0.99
N ALA A 213 -3.93 22.78 -0.02
CA ALA A 213 -4.32 23.13 1.34
C ALA A 213 -3.24 23.99 2.05
N PHE A 214 -1.96 23.63 1.87
CA PHE A 214 -0.84 24.41 2.39
C PHE A 214 -0.80 25.83 1.81
N GLU A 215 -0.94 25.97 0.50
CA GLU A 215 -0.94 27.27 -0.18
C GLU A 215 -2.05 28.20 0.33
N LYS A 216 -3.26 27.67 0.55
CA LYS A 216 -4.37 28.44 1.15
C LYS A 216 -4.09 28.88 2.59
N ALA A 217 -3.28 28.13 3.32
CA ALA A 217 -2.93 28.42 4.72
C ALA A 217 -1.79 29.43 4.85
N VAL A 218 -0.97 29.64 3.81
CA VAL A 218 0.11 30.63 3.79
C VAL A 218 -0.47 32.01 3.43
N PRO A 219 -0.35 33.03 4.30
CA PRO A 219 -0.82 34.38 3.97
C PRO A 219 -0.07 34.93 2.76
N LEU A 220 -0.79 35.51 1.80
CA LEU A 220 -0.19 36.29 0.72
C LEU A 220 0.62 37.43 1.34
N ARG A 221 1.90 37.51 0.99
CA ARG A 221 2.77 38.63 1.35
C ARG A 221 2.50 39.84 0.47
#